data_AF-A0A6G0XXC5-F1
#
_entry.id   AF-A0A6G0XXC5-F1
#
_cell.length_a   1.000
_cell.length_b   1.000
_cell.length_c   1.000
_cell.angle_alpha   90.00
_cell.angle_beta   90.00
_cell.angle_gamma   90.00
#
_symmetry.space_group_name_H-M   'P 1'
#
loop_
_entity.id
_entity.type
_entity.pdbx_description
1 polymer ?
#
loop_
_entity_poly.entity_id
_entity_poly.type
_entity_poly.pdbx_seq_one_letter_code
_entity_poly.pdbx_strand_id
1 'polypeptide(L)'
;MTTTKAGRELRKLVTPRVIASLEALQRLPPTKALKFRWKEKIDGFVFLASDNTPHAYANLCSHVAVEMDLNDGDFFSNHGVIQCKVHGAMFDPESGLCLRPPPQCKLLHPLRRIPVVVELGNVLLTNTSSIDTSKYDEDYRRQKQRELHEKLNADADAIQKEIEAINQRSLRLIQSRKAPKDA
;
A
#
# COMPACT_ATOMS: atom_id res chain seq x y z
N MET A 1 -3.43 -1.47 64.21
CA MET A 1 -3.41 -2.65 63.32
C MET A 1 -3.55 -2.16 61.89
N THR A 2 -2.41 -1.82 61.29
CA THR A 2 -2.24 -1.34 59.92
C THR A 2 -1.96 -2.53 59.02
N THR A 3 -2.61 -2.62 57.86
CA THR A 3 -1.98 -3.02 56.58
C THR A 3 -3.00 -2.91 55.45
N THR A 4 -2.94 -1.80 54.70
CA THR A 4 -3.57 -1.66 53.39
C THR A 4 -2.64 -2.31 52.36
N LYS A 5 -3.12 -3.36 51.68
CA LYS A 5 -2.36 -4.13 50.69
C LYS A 5 -2.34 -3.36 49.37
N ALA A 6 -1.29 -2.56 49.15
CA ALA A 6 -1.04 -1.92 47.86
C ALA A 6 -0.56 -2.98 46.86
N GLY A 7 -1.47 -3.44 45.99
CA GLY A 7 -1.13 -4.29 44.85
C GLY A 7 -0.34 -3.48 43.82
N ARG A 8 0.99 -3.68 43.81
CA ARG A 8 1.89 -3.11 42.81
C ARG A 8 1.68 -3.85 41.49
N GLU A 9 0.88 -3.28 40.60
CA GLU A 9 0.66 -3.77 39.25
C GLU A 9 2.00 -3.70 38.49
N LEU A 10 2.65 -4.85 38.31
CA LEU A 10 3.84 -4.99 37.47
C LEU A 10 3.44 -4.69 36.02
N ARG A 11 3.65 -3.45 35.58
CA ARG A 11 3.67 -3.13 34.14
C ARG A 11 4.70 -4.06 33.51
N LYS A 12 4.25 -5.07 32.74
CA LYS A 12 5.13 -5.90 31.91
C LYS A 12 5.95 -4.93 31.06
N LEU A 13 7.26 -4.87 31.30
CA LEU A 13 8.19 -4.16 30.44
C LEU A 13 8.16 -4.89 29.09
N VAL A 14 7.32 -4.42 28.18
CA VAL A 14 7.30 -4.89 26.80
C VAL A 14 8.62 -4.42 26.21
N THR A 15 9.53 -5.36 25.94
CA THR A 15 10.78 -5.04 25.25
C THR A 15 10.43 -4.37 23.93
N PRO A 16 10.94 -3.16 23.67
CA PRO A 16 10.63 -2.45 22.44
C PRO A 16 11.17 -3.26 21.27
N ARG A 17 10.28 -3.55 20.31
CA ARG A 17 10.60 -4.45 19.20
C ARG A 17 10.97 -3.64 17.97
N VAL A 18 12.25 -3.66 17.62
CA VAL A 18 12.78 -3.06 16.40
C VAL A 18 12.32 -3.87 15.18
N ILE A 19 11.84 -3.18 14.14
CA ILE A 19 11.41 -3.79 12.88
C ILE A 19 12.29 -3.39 11.69
N ALA A 20 12.97 -2.25 11.76
CA ALA A 20 13.91 -1.77 10.76
C ALA A 20 14.81 -0.68 11.38
N SER A 21 15.99 -0.44 10.80
CA SER A 21 16.70 0.82 11.02
C SER A 21 16.10 1.91 10.12
N LEU A 22 16.12 3.16 10.58
CA LEU A 22 15.66 4.30 9.76
C LEU A 22 16.53 4.44 8.51
N GLU A 23 17.83 4.21 8.63
CA GLU A 23 18.77 4.24 7.52
C GLU A 23 18.43 3.19 6.44
N ALA A 24 18.04 1.97 6.84
CA ALA A 24 17.63 0.95 5.89
C ALA A 24 16.41 1.40 5.07
N LEU A 25 15.44 2.07 5.71
CA LEU A 25 14.27 2.61 5.03
C LEU A 25 14.62 3.78 4.10
N GLN A 26 15.56 4.65 4.49
CA GLN A 26 16.04 5.77 3.67
C GLN A 26 16.75 5.32 2.39
N ARG A 27 17.31 4.10 2.39
CA ARG A 27 17.96 3.51 1.21
C ARG A 27 16.97 2.85 0.24
N LEU A 28 15.70 2.71 0.62
CA LEU A 28 14.69 2.13 -0.26
C LEU A 28 14.19 3.16 -1.29
N PRO A 29 13.85 2.72 -2.51
CA PRO A 29 13.04 3.52 -3.40
C PRO A 29 11.71 3.92 -2.73
N PRO A 30 11.12 5.09 -3.04
CA PRO A 30 9.88 5.56 -2.40
C PRO A 30 8.68 4.59 -2.48
N THR A 31 8.67 3.70 -3.48
CA THR A 31 7.61 2.70 -3.70
C THR A 31 8.03 1.30 -3.23
N LYS A 32 8.93 1.20 -2.26
CA LYS A 32 9.37 -0.07 -1.67
C LYS A 32 9.18 -0.08 -0.16
N ALA A 33 8.99 -1.28 0.38
CA ALA A 33 8.77 -1.52 1.79
C ALA A 33 9.60 -2.70 2.28
N LEU A 34 9.77 -2.79 3.59
CA LEU A 34 10.32 -3.98 4.26
C LEU A 34 9.18 -4.77 4.89
N LYS A 35 9.07 -6.06 4.57
CA LYS A 35 8.17 -7.01 5.24
C LYS A 35 8.79 -7.43 6.58
N PHE A 36 7.98 -7.49 7.63
CA PHE A 36 8.38 -7.91 8.97
C PHE A 36 7.27 -8.72 9.64
N ARG A 37 7.62 -9.66 10.53
CA ARG A 37 6.62 -10.38 11.34
C ARG A 37 5.96 -9.42 12.32
N TRP A 38 4.64 -9.28 12.41
CA TRP A 38 4.03 -8.39 13.40
C TRP A 38 3.40 -9.15 14.56
N LYS A 39 2.48 -10.06 14.26
CA LYS A 39 1.85 -11.00 15.20
C LYS A 39 2.16 -12.42 14.74
N GLU A 40 1.88 -13.43 15.57
CA GLU A 40 2.25 -14.83 15.29
C GLU A 40 1.93 -15.29 13.86
N LYS A 41 0.78 -14.86 13.31
CA LYS A 41 0.28 -15.26 11.98
C LYS A 41 0.06 -14.10 11.00
N ILE A 42 0.53 -12.89 11.33
CA ILE A 42 0.31 -11.71 10.48
C ILE A 42 1.63 -10.97 10.33
N ASP A 43 2.09 -10.88 9.09
CA ASP A 43 3.19 -9.99 8.73
C ASP A 43 2.68 -8.55 8.55
N GLY A 44 3.58 -7.59 8.70
CA GLY A 44 3.38 -6.19 8.37
C GLY A 44 4.42 -5.75 7.37
N PHE A 45 4.25 -4.55 6.84
CA PHE A 45 5.24 -3.90 6.01
C PHE A 45 5.42 -2.46 6.42
N VAL A 46 6.65 -1.96 6.30
CA VAL A 46 7.04 -0.60 6.70
C VAL A 46 7.82 0.08 5.57
N PHE A 47 7.56 1.37 5.36
CA PHE A 47 8.20 2.22 4.35
C PHE A 47 8.27 3.66 4.84
N LEU A 48 8.94 4.55 4.10
CA LEU A 48 8.89 5.99 4.36
C LEU A 48 7.79 6.66 3.54
N ALA A 49 6.92 7.37 4.23
CA ALA A 49 5.95 8.27 3.61
C ALA A 49 6.66 9.48 2.96
N SER A 50 5.89 10.29 2.23
CA SER A 50 6.42 11.46 1.50
C SER A 50 7.07 12.51 2.41
N ASP A 51 6.68 12.58 3.69
CA ASP A 51 7.27 13.44 4.72
C ASP A 51 8.47 12.79 5.45
N ASN A 52 9.02 11.69 4.92
CA ASN A 52 10.07 10.87 5.52
C ASN A 52 9.70 10.24 6.88
N THR A 53 8.42 10.14 7.21
CA THR A 53 7.98 9.42 8.41
C THR A 53 7.73 7.95 8.12
N PRO A 54 8.15 7.01 8.99
CA PRO A 54 7.85 5.60 8.80
C PRO A 54 6.36 5.31 8.92
N HIS A 55 5.77 4.76 7.87
CA HIS A 55 4.41 4.22 7.87
C HIS A 55 4.45 2.70 7.83
N ALA A 56 3.58 2.06 8.61
CA ALA A 56 3.46 0.62 8.63
C ALA A 56 2.00 0.15 8.63
N TYR A 57 1.74 -0.93 7.91
CA TYR A 57 0.42 -1.56 7.82
C TYR A 57 0.53 -3.07 7.95
N ALA A 58 -0.57 -3.71 8.38
CA ALA A 58 -0.68 -5.16 8.32
C ALA A 58 -0.70 -5.61 6.86
N ASN A 59 0.04 -6.68 6.54
CA ASN A 59 -0.05 -7.40 5.28
C ASN A 59 -1.32 -8.27 5.29
N LEU A 60 -2.48 -7.62 5.36
CA LEU A 60 -3.78 -8.27 5.40
C LEU A 60 -4.77 -7.36 4.69
N CYS A 61 -5.39 -7.85 3.63
CA CYS A 61 -6.38 -7.05 2.93
C CYS A 61 -7.59 -6.79 3.85
N SER A 62 -8.10 -5.56 3.83
CA SER A 62 -9.28 -5.14 4.61
C SER A 62 -10.59 -5.65 4.02
N HIS A 63 -10.59 -6.17 2.79
CA HIS A 63 -11.76 -6.73 2.12
C HIS A 63 -11.90 -8.23 2.31
N VAL A 64 -10.80 -8.97 2.22
CA VAL A 64 -10.75 -10.43 2.42
C VAL A 64 -9.50 -10.76 3.23
N ALA A 65 -9.59 -11.70 4.18
CA ALA A 65 -8.51 -11.98 5.13
C ALA A 65 -7.36 -12.79 4.50
N VAL A 66 -6.65 -12.18 3.54
CA VAL A 66 -5.51 -12.74 2.81
C VAL A 66 -4.33 -11.76 2.81
N GLU A 67 -3.12 -12.30 2.67
CA GLU A 67 -1.91 -11.49 2.46
C GLU A 67 -1.95 -10.79 1.10
N MET A 68 -1.45 -9.57 1.05
CA MET A 68 -1.58 -8.67 -0.10
C MET A 68 -0.43 -8.77 -1.10
N ASP A 69 0.72 -9.30 -0.70
CA ASP A 69 1.99 -9.27 -1.44
C ASP A 69 2.29 -10.54 -2.24
N LEU A 70 1.44 -11.57 -2.18
CA LEU A 70 1.73 -12.89 -2.78
C LEU A 70 3.11 -13.46 -2.36
N ASN A 71 3.58 -13.10 -1.15
CA ASN A 71 4.91 -13.45 -0.61
C ASN A 71 6.14 -12.87 -1.32
N ASP A 72 6.00 -11.91 -2.24
CA ASP A 72 7.16 -11.27 -2.88
C ASP A 72 7.69 -10.04 -2.12
N GLY A 73 7.00 -9.61 -1.05
CA GLY A 73 7.38 -8.45 -0.25
C GLY A 73 7.23 -7.10 -0.94
N ASP A 74 6.54 -7.04 -2.08
CA ASP A 74 6.28 -5.82 -2.82
C ASP A 74 4.80 -5.45 -2.77
N PHE A 75 4.54 -4.18 -2.43
CA PHE A 75 3.21 -3.71 -2.01
C PHE A 75 2.68 -2.58 -2.87
N PHE A 76 3.53 -1.94 -3.68
CA PHE A 76 3.16 -0.75 -4.43
C PHE A 76 2.87 -1.06 -5.89
N SER A 77 1.86 -0.40 -6.44
CA SER A 77 1.63 -0.37 -7.88
C SER A 77 2.55 0.66 -8.56
N ASN A 78 2.58 0.62 -9.89
CA ASN A 78 3.19 1.64 -10.75
C ASN A 78 2.59 3.06 -10.55
N HIS A 79 1.42 3.18 -9.92
CA HIS A 79 0.77 4.47 -9.66
C HIS A 79 1.17 5.11 -8.32
N GLY A 80 2.03 4.45 -7.55
CA GLY A 80 2.50 4.92 -6.23
C GLY A 80 1.49 4.69 -5.10
N VAL A 81 0.53 3.80 -5.29
CA VAL A 81 -0.44 3.39 -4.25
C VAL A 81 -0.15 1.97 -3.78
N ILE A 82 -0.56 1.63 -2.57
CA ILE A 82 -0.47 0.24 -2.08
C ILE A 82 -1.54 -0.58 -2.82
N GLN A 83 -1.18 -1.76 -3.30
CA GLN A 83 -2.08 -2.65 -4.03
C GLN A 83 -2.11 -4.04 -3.41
N CYS A 84 -3.31 -4.55 -3.13
CA CYS A 84 -3.51 -5.97 -2.89
C CYS A 84 -3.35 -6.72 -4.22
N LYS A 85 -2.28 -7.51 -4.35
CA LYS A 85 -1.98 -8.28 -5.57
C LYS A 85 -2.95 -9.43 -5.82
N VAL A 86 -3.73 -9.85 -4.81
CA VAL A 86 -4.72 -10.93 -4.94
C VAL A 86 -5.91 -10.51 -5.79
N HIS A 87 -6.46 -9.30 -5.56
CA HIS A 87 -7.71 -8.87 -6.22
C HIS A 87 -7.75 -7.37 -6.58
N GLY A 88 -6.61 -6.68 -6.52
CA GLY A 88 -6.43 -5.35 -7.08
C GLY A 88 -7.08 -4.19 -6.32
N ALA A 89 -7.38 -4.37 -5.03
CA ALA A 89 -7.74 -3.25 -4.17
C ALA A 89 -6.55 -2.30 -4.01
N MET A 90 -6.81 -0.99 -4.00
CA MET A 90 -5.76 0.04 -3.94
C MET A 90 -5.99 0.97 -2.77
N PHE A 91 -4.90 1.30 -2.07
CA PHE A 91 -4.91 2.06 -0.82
C PHE A 91 -3.90 3.21 -0.88
N ASP A 92 -4.28 4.33 -0.27
CA ASP A 92 -3.40 5.49 -0.11
C ASP A 92 -2.27 5.17 0.87
N PRO A 93 -0.98 5.35 0.51
CA PRO A 93 0.14 5.08 1.41
C PRO A 93 0.23 6.01 2.61
N GLU A 94 -0.29 7.24 2.49
CA GLU A 94 -0.23 8.24 3.54
C GLU A 94 -1.24 7.96 4.66
N SER A 95 -2.47 7.65 4.27
CA SER A 95 -3.59 7.48 5.21
C SER A 95 -3.92 6.01 5.49
N GLY A 96 -3.68 5.10 4.53
CA GLY A 96 -4.18 3.73 4.53
C GLY A 96 -5.62 3.60 4.03
N LEU A 97 -6.25 4.70 3.59
CA LEU A 97 -7.62 4.69 3.09
C LEU A 97 -7.74 3.86 1.81
N CYS A 98 -8.83 3.12 1.68
CA CYS A 98 -9.16 2.46 0.43
C CYS A 98 -9.56 3.50 -0.61
N LEU A 99 -8.82 3.56 -1.71
CA LEU A 99 -9.10 4.43 -2.85
C LEU A 99 -9.91 3.68 -3.91
N ARG A 100 -9.58 2.41 -4.16
CA ARG A 100 -10.27 1.58 -5.13
C ARG A 100 -10.56 0.21 -4.52
N PRO A 101 -11.83 -0.14 -4.27
CA PRO A 101 -12.17 -1.48 -3.80
C PRO A 101 -11.98 -2.51 -4.93
N PRO A 102 -11.94 -3.82 -4.60
CA PRO A 102 -12.00 -4.87 -5.62
C PRO A 102 -13.28 -4.76 -6.47
N PRO A 103 -13.28 -5.27 -7.72
CA PRO A 103 -14.41 -5.11 -8.65
C PRO A 103 -15.78 -5.56 -8.11
N GLN A 104 -15.84 -6.60 -7.27
CA GLN A 104 -17.09 -7.08 -6.66
C GLN A 104 -17.44 -6.42 -5.32
N CYS A 105 -16.70 -5.39 -4.89
CA CYS A 105 -16.91 -4.72 -3.61
C CYS A 105 -17.11 -3.21 -3.80
N LYS A 106 -18.01 -2.63 -3.00
CA LYS A 106 -18.26 -1.18 -2.97
C LYS A 106 -17.77 -0.52 -1.68
N LEU A 107 -17.34 -1.31 -0.70
CA LEU A 107 -16.95 -0.83 0.63
C LEU A 107 -15.50 -0.33 0.62
N LEU A 108 -15.28 0.85 1.21
CA LEU A 108 -13.98 1.49 1.29
C LEU A 108 -13.31 1.22 2.65
N HIS A 109 -13.07 -0.06 2.96
CA HIS A 109 -12.41 -0.44 4.22
C HIS A 109 -10.93 -0.08 4.21
N PRO A 110 -10.43 0.75 5.13
CA PRO A 110 -9.01 1.13 5.17
C PRO A 110 -8.12 -0.03 5.64
N LEU A 111 -6.83 0.07 5.34
CA LEU A 111 -5.82 -0.82 5.88
C LEU A 111 -5.66 -0.65 7.39
N ARG A 112 -5.31 -1.75 8.05
CA ARG A 112 -4.96 -1.73 9.45
C ARG A 112 -3.55 -1.17 9.62
N ARG A 113 -3.45 0.06 10.11
CA ARG A 113 -2.19 0.69 10.48
C ARG A 113 -1.54 -0.03 11.67
N ILE A 114 -0.22 -0.17 11.62
CA ILE A 114 0.61 -0.66 12.72
C ILE A 114 1.34 0.57 13.30
N PRO A 115 1.08 0.93 14.57
CA PRO A 115 1.77 2.07 15.18
C PRO A 115 3.27 1.81 15.32
N VAL A 116 4.06 2.78 14.87
CA VAL A 116 5.52 2.75 14.94
C VAL A 116 6.05 4.08 15.48
N VAL A 117 7.22 4.03 16.10
CA VAL A 117 7.97 5.19 16.58
C VAL A 117 9.42 5.09 16.14
N VAL A 118 10.08 6.23 15.97
CA VAL A 118 11.52 6.29 15.72
C VAL A 118 12.24 6.63 17.02
N GLU A 119 13.13 5.75 17.48
CA GLU A 119 14.00 5.99 18.62
C GLU A 119 15.41 5.56 18.28
N LEU A 120 16.40 6.42 18.56
CA LEU A 120 17.83 6.14 18.36
C LEU A 120 18.15 5.57 16.96
N GLY A 121 17.52 6.13 15.91
CA GLY A 121 17.72 5.71 14.52
C GLY A 121 17.07 4.38 14.14
N ASN A 122 16.24 3.80 15.01
CA ASN A 122 15.51 2.56 14.74
C ASN A 122 14.01 2.82 14.69
N VAL A 123 13.30 2.03 13.88
CA VAL A 123 11.84 2.00 13.84
C VAL A 123 11.36 0.86 14.73
N LEU A 124 10.54 1.19 15.72
CA LEU A 124 10.05 0.26 16.73
C LEU A 124 8.54 0.19 16.72
N LEU A 125 8.00 -0.99 17.04
CA LEU A 125 6.58 -1.15 17.29
C LEU A 125 6.19 -0.44 18.59
N THR A 126 5.04 0.25 18.55
CA THR A 126 4.44 0.86 19.73
C THR A 126 2.96 0.51 19.82
N ASN A 127 2.38 0.68 21.01
CA ASN A 127 0.94 0.53 21.23
C ASN A 127 0.18 1.85 21.06
N THR A 128 0.89 2.98 20.93
CA THR A 128 0.32 4.31 20.83
C THR A 128 0.46 4.83 19.41
N SER A 129 -0.66 5.19 18.77
CA SER A 129 -0.61 5.93 17.51
C SER A 129 -0.33 7.40 17.80
N SER A 130 0.74 7.94 17.21
CA SER A 130 1.07 9.38 17.25
C SER A 130 0.59 10.14 16.01
N ILE A 131 0.08 9.43 15.00
CA ILE A 131 -0.34 10.04 13.73
C ILE A 131 -1.74 10.61 13.89
N ASP A 132 -1.87 11.91 13.62
CA ASP A 132 -3.16 12.57 13.49
C ASP A 132 -3.85 12.12 12.19
N THR A 133 -4.87 11.28 12.34
CA THR A 133 -5.67 10.80 11.23
C THR A 133 -6.85 11.72 10.90
N SER A 134 -7.10 12.77 11.69
CA SER A 134 -8.23 13.67 11.47
C SER A 134 -8.14 14.41 10.14
N LYS A 135 -6.92 14.64 9.63
CA LYS A 135 -6.66 15.24 8.32
C LYS A 135 -7.04 14.33 7.13
N TYR A 136 -7.30 13.05 7.34
CA TYR A 136 -7.62 12.07 6.30
C TYR A 136 -9.13 11.80 6.25
N ASP A 137 -9.89 12.86 6.00
CA ASP A 137 -11.34 12.81 5.90
C ASP A 137 -11.84 12.29 4.54
N GLU A 138 -13.16 12.37 4.32
CA GLU A 138 -13.79 11.95 3.06
C GLU A 138 -13.40 12.84 1.88
N ASP A 139 -13.11 14.12 2.11
CA ASP A 139 -12.71 15.05 1.04
C ASP A 139 -11.29 14.75 0.57
N TYR A 140 -10.37 14.48 1.50
CA TYR A 140 -9.04 13.93 1.22
C TYR A 140 -9.14 12.63 0.41
N ARG A 141 -10.01 11.70 0.84
CA ARG A 141 -10.21 10.43 0.12
C ARG A 141 -10.70 10.67 -1.32
N ARG A 142 -11.73 11.50 -1.49
CA ARG A 142 -12.29 11.82 -2.81
C ARG A 142 -11.25 12.46 -3.72
N GLN A 143 -10.39 13.33 -3.18
CA GLN A 143 -9.27 13.88 -3.93
C GLN A 143 -8.32 12.79 -4.41
N LYS A 144 -7.85 11.92 -3.50
CA LYS A 144 -6.96 10.81 -3.86
C LYS A 144 -7.57 9.82 -4.84
N GLN A 145 -8.88 9.60 -4.77
CA GLN A 145 -9.60 8.80 -5.76
C GLN A 145 -9.58 9.42 -7.16
N ARG A 146 -9.76 10.75 -7.27
CA ARG A 146 -9.65 11.45 -8.56
C ARG A 146 -8.24 11.35 -9.13
N GLU A 147 -7.21 11.64 -8.31
CA GLU A 147 -5.80 11.52 -8.72
C GLU A 147 -5.47 10.10 -9.23
N LEU A 148 -5.93 9.06 -8.52
CA LEU A 148 -5.73 7.67 -8.94
C LEU A 148 -6.49 7.34 -10.23
N HIS A 149 -7.73 7.81 -10.36
CA HIS A 149 -8.56 7.55 -11.55
C HIS A 149 -7.96 8.20 -12.80
N GLU A 150 -7.45 9.43 -12.68
CA GLU A 150 -6.75 10.13 -13.77
C GLU A 150 -5.53 9.35 -14.24
N LYS A 151 -4.70 8.84 -13.32
CA LYS A 151 -3.53 8.00 -13.66
C LYS A 151 -3.95 6.70 -14.35
N LEU A 152 -4.98 6.02 -13.85
CA LEU A 152 -5.49 4.78 -14.45
C LEU A 152 -6.04 5.00 -15.86
N ASN A 153 -6.78 6.09 -16.07
CA ASN A 153 -7.32 6.44 -17.39
C ASN A 153 -6.20 6.80 -18.36
N ALA A 154 -5.18 7.55 -17.92
CA ALA A 154 -4.03 7.86 -18.75
C ALA A 154 -3.27 6.60 -19.20
N ASP A 155 -3.06 5.63 -18.30
CA ASP A 155 -2.46 4.34 -18.64
C ASP A 155 -3.33 3.53 -19.61
N ALA A 156 -4.65 3.51 -19.39
CA ALA A 156 -5.60 2.83 -20.28
C ALA A 156 -5.59 3.44 -21.69
N ASP A 157 -5.57 4.77 -21.80
CA ASP A 157 -5.49 5.49 -23.08
C ASP A 157 -4.16 5.22 -23.81
N ALA A 158 -3.05 5.12 -23.07
CA ALA A 158 -1.75 4.77 -23.64
C ALA A 158 -1.78 3.35 -24.23
N ILE A 159 -2.29 2.37 -23.47
CA ILE A 159 -2.45 0.98 -23.94
C ILE A 159 -3.36 0.92 -25.17
N GLN A 160 -4.48 1.65 -25.16
CA GLN A 160 -5.42 1.66 -26.28
C GLN A 160 -4.78 2.21 -27.57
N LYS A 161 -3.93 3.24 -27.45
CA LYS A 161 -3.16 3.78 -28.59
C LYS A 161 -2.16 2.76 -29.15
N GLU A 162 -1.51 1.98 -28.30
CA GLU A 162 -0.60 0.92 -28.74
C GLU A 162 -1.33 -0.19 -29.49
N ILE A 163 -2.48 -0.64 -28.95
CA ILE A 163 -3.35 -1.65 -29.59
C ILE A 163 -3.79 -1.15 -30.96
N GLU A 164 -4.25 0.10 -31.05
CA GLU A 164 -4.69 0.69 -32.31
C GLU A 164 -3.54 0.76 -33.33
N ALA A 165 -2.33 1.13 -32.90
CA ALA A 165 -1.16 1.14 -33.77
C ALA A 165 -0.80 -0.26 -34.29
N ILE A 166 -0.94 -1.31 -33.45
CA ILE A 166 -0.76 -2.70 -33.86
C ILE A 166 -1.83 -3.09 -34.90
N ASN A 167 -3.09 -2.77 -34.63
CA ASN A 167 -4.19 -3.08 -35.54
C ASN A 167 -4.01 -2.42 -36.90
N GLN A 168 -3.63 -1.14 -36.92
CA GLN A 168 -3.34 -0.41 -38.16
C GLN A 168 -2.17 -1.00 -38.95
N ARG A 169 -1.12 -1.48 -38.27
CA ARG A 169 -0.02 -2.21 -38.94
C ARG A 169 -0.53 -3.51 -39.56
N SER A 170 -1.31 -4.29 -38.82
CA SER A 170 -1.90 -5.54 -39.30
C SER A 170 -2.83 -5.33 -40.50
N LEU A 171 -3.68 -4.30 -40.47
CA LEU A 171 -4.56 -3.96 -41.58
C LEU A 171 -3.78 -3.60 -42.85
N ARG A 172 -2.71 -2.80 -42.74
CA ARG A 172 -1.84 -2.47 -43.88
C ARG A 172 -1.20 -3.71 -44.50
N LEU A 173 -0.73 -4.65 -43.68
CA LEU A 173 -0.17 -5.92 -44.17
C LEU A 173 -1.21 -6.75 -44.92
N ILE A 174 -2.44 -6.86 -44.40
CA ILE A 174 -3.52 -7.59 -45.07
C ILE A 174 -3.89 -6.92 -46.40
N GLN A 175 -4.01 -5.59 -46.43
CA GLN A 175 -4.32 -4.83 -47.64
C GLN A 175 -3.22 -5.00 -48.70
N SER A 176 -1.94 -4.94 -48.31
CA SER A 176 -0.82 -5.13 -49.24
C SER A 176 -0.79 -6.53 -49.88
N ARG A 177 -1.28 -7.57 -49.20
CA ARG A 177 -1.42 -8.93 -49.74
C ARG A 177 -2.62 -9.10 -50.66
N LYS A 178 -3.68 -8.30 -50.45
CA LYS A 178 -4.90 -8.30 -51.27
C LYS A 178 -4.78 -7.40 -52.50
N ALA A 179 -3.73 -6.57 -52.60
CA ALA A 179 -3.43 -5.83 -53.81
C ALA A 179 -3.21 -6.82 -54.97
N PRO A 180 -3.81 -6.60 -56.15
CA PRO A 180 -3.66 -7.51 -57.29
C PRO A 180 -2.19 -7.65 -57.68
N LYS A 181 -1.78 -8.87 -58.04
CA LYS A 181 -0.38 -9.22 -58.32
C LYS A 181 0.16 -8.72 -59.66
N ASP A 182 -0.65 -8.07 -60.49
CA ASP A 182 -0.26 -7.69 -61.84
C ASP A 182 -0.66 -6.24 -62.15
N ALA A 183 0.36 -5.38 -62.16
CA ALA A 183 0.48 -4.16 -62.97
C ALA A 183 1.94 -4.09 -63.47
#